data_AF-A0A917NJ21-F1
#
_entry.id   AF-A0A917NJ21-F1
#
_cell.length_a   1.000
_cell.length_b   1.000
_cell.length_c   1.000
_cell.angle_alpha   90.00
_cell.angle_beta   90.00
_cell.angle_gamma   90.00
#
_symmetry.space_group_name_H-M   'P 1'
#
loop_
_entity.id
_entity.type
_entity.pdbx_description
1 polymer ?
#
loop_
_entity_poly.entity_id
_entity_poly.type
_entity_poly.pdbx_seq_one_letter_code
_entity_poly.pdbx_strand_id
1 'polypeptide(L)'
;MTLFHLGVWVCILCLASALLGYRAGRRAGRREGWGKAAVMTPLILRRQAWRTGRCPVCGFAANLQPERLQAEGGRVPVSTHEKI
;
A
#
# COMPACT_ATOMS: atom_id res chain seq x y z
N MET A 1 -1.34 50.95 -16.13
CA MET A 1 -2.42 50.00 -15.74
C MET A 1 -2.30 48.65 -16.46
N THR A 2 -1.86 48.60 -17.72
CA THR A 2 -1.67 47.34 -18.49
C THR A 2 -0.54 46.44 -17.96
N LEU A 3 0.56 47.03 -17.47
CA LEU A 3 1.69 46.29 -16.87
C LEU A 3 1.31 45.50 -15.62
N PHE A 4 0.47 46.08 -14.75
CA PHE A 4 -0.02 45.42 -13.53
C PHE A 4 -0.95 44.26 -13.88
N HIS A 5 -1.80 44.45 -14.90
CA HIS A 5 -2.70 43.41 -15.38
C HIS A 5 -1.91 42.22 -15.94
N LEU A 6 -0.87 42.48 -16.75
CA LEU A 6 -0.01 41.44 -17.32
C LEU A 6 0.66 40.59 -16.22
N GLY A 7 1.19 41.23 -15.17
CA GLY A 7 1.80 40.52 -14.03
C GLY A 7 0.81 39.59 -13.31
N VAL A 8 -0.41 40.05 -13.08
CA VAL A 8 -1.47 39.24 -12.45
C VAL A 8 -1.82 38.03 -13.32
N TRP A 9 -1.96 38.20 -14.64
CA TRP A 9 -2.23 37.08 -15.55
C TRP A 9 -1.11 36.04 -15.57
N VAL A 10 0.16 36.47 -15.55
CA VAL A 10 1.32 35.57 -15.48
C VAL A 10 1.30 34.77 -14.17
N CYS A 11 1.05 35.42 -13.03
CA CYS A 11 0.93 34.73 -11.74
C CYS A 11 -0.21 33.69 -11.75
N ILE A 12 -1.38 34.05 -12.30
CA ILE A 12 -2.51 33.13 -12.41
C ILE A 12 -2.16 31.92 -13.29
N LEU A 13 -1.53 32.15 -14.45
CA LEU A 13 -1.09 31.07 -15.36
C LEU A 13 -0.07 30.13 -14.70
N CYS A 14 0.91 30.68 -13.97
CA CYS A 14 1.86 29.88 -13.21
C CYS A 14 1.18 29.05 -12.12
N LEU A 15 0.25 29.64 -11.37
CA LEU A 15 -0.48 28.90 -10.33
C LEU A 15 -1.34 27.79 -10.94
N ALA A 16 -2.04 28.10 -12.04
CA ALA A 16 -2.91 27.16 -12.73
C ALA A 16 -2.13 25.97 -13.28
N SER A 17 -0.97 26.19 -13.92
CA SER A 17 -0.14 25.10 -14.45
C SER A 17 0.45 24.23 -13.33
N ALA A 18 0.90 24.83 -12.23
CA ALA A 18 1.38 24.10 -11.05
C ALA A 18 0.28 23.22 -10.43
N LEU A 19 -0.95 23.76 -10.30
CA LEU A 19 -2.11 23.01 -9.80
C LEU A 19 -2.50 21.84 -10.71
N LEU A 20 -2.47 22.05 -12.03
CA LEU A 20 -2.74 21.00 -13.00
C LEU A 20 -1.68 19.88 -12.92
N GLY A 21 -0.41 20.25 -12.86
CA GLY A 21 0.71 19.32 -12.65
C GLY A 21 0.55 18.53 -11.35
N TYR A 22 0.24 19.19 -10.24
CA TYR A 22 0.00 18.53 -8.96
C TYR A 22 -1.16 17.54 -9.01
N ARG A 23 -2.28 17.90 -9.63
CA ARG A 23 -3.43 17.00 -9.78
C ARG A 23 -3.11 15.78 -10.63
N ALA A 24 -2.39 15.97 -11.74
CA ALA A 24 -1.96 14.86 -12.60
C ALA A 24 -1.00 13.93 -11.86
N GLY A 25 0.04 14.49 -11.23
CA GLY A 25 1.03 13.73 -10.45
C GLY A 25 0.38 12.96 -9.29
N ARG A 26 -0.55 13.59 -8.56
CA ARG A 26 -1.28 12.93 -7.46
C ARG A 26 -2.12 11.74 -7.94
N ARG A 27 -2.76 11.85 -9.12
CA ARG A 27 -3.55 10.74 -9.69
C ARG A 27 -2.66 9.58 -10.11
N ALA A 28 -1.53 9.88 -10.77
CA ALA A 28 -0.54 8.87 -11.15
C ALA A 28 0.05 8.17 -9.92
N GLY A 29 0.52 8.95 -8.94
CA GLY A 29 1.11 8.41 -7.70
C GLY A 29 0.15 7.53 -6.89
N ARG A 30 -1.15 7.87 -6.84
CA ARG A 30 -2.14 6.99 -6.21
C ARG A 30 -2.29 5.66 -6.94
N ARG A 31 -2.38 5.66 -8.27
CA ARG A 31 -2.53 4.40 -9.04
C ARG A 31 -1.33 3.48 -8.84
N GLU A 32 -0.14 4.06 -8.90
CA GLU A 32 1.10 3.31 -8.73
C GLU A 32 1.29 2.82 -7.29
N GLY A 33 0.95 3.67 -6.31
CA GLY A 33 0.96 3.31 -4.89
C GLY A 33 -0.03 2.19 -4.55
N TRP A 34 -1.22 2.19 -5.16
CA TRP A 34 -2.21 1.13 -4.99
C TRP A 34 -1.75 -0.20 -5.57
N GLY A 35 -1.13 -0.21 -6.75
CA GLY A 35 -0.57 -1.43 -7.34
C GLY A 35 0.51 -2.05 -6.45
N LYS A 36 1.44 -1.24 -5.96
CA LYS A 36 2.50 -1.67 -5.04
C LYS A 36 1.93 -2.15 -3.69
N ALA A 37 0.96 -1.43 -3.14
CA ALA A 37 0.29 -1.81 -1.90
C ALA A 37 -0.49 -3.12 -2.05
N ALA A 38 -1.24 -3.31 -3.13
CA ALA A 38 -2.02 -4.54 -3.33
C ALA A 38 -1.17 -5.82 -3.30
N VAL A 39 0.05 -5.76 -3.83
CA VAL A 39 0.99 -6.89 -3.81
C VAL A 39 1.68 -7.02 -2.44
N MET A 40 2.07 -5.92 -1.80
CA MET A 40 2.81 -5.95 -0.53
C MET A 40 1.94 -6.17 0.71
N THR A 41 0.70 -5.67 0.71
CA THR A 41 -0.25 -5.80 1.81
C THR A 41 -0.42 -7.24 2.29
N PRO A 42 -0.69 -8.26 1.44
CA PRO A 42 -0.82 -9.64 1.92
C PRO A 42 0.47 -10.16 2.58
N LEU A 43 1.65 -9.80 2.07
CA LEU A 43 2.93 -10.20 2.71
C LEU A 43 3.12 -9.53 4.08
N ILE A 44 2.82 -8.24 4.19
CA ILE A 44 2.91 -7.50 5.45
C ILE A 44 1.93 -8.05 6.48
N LEU A 45 0.68 -8.30 6.08
CA LEU A 45 -0.35 -8.88 6.94
C LEU A 45 0.04 -10.28 7.43
N ARG A 46 0.58 -11.13 6.55
CA ARG A 46 1.13 -12.43 6.95
C ARG A 46 2.27 -12.25 7.95
N ARG A 47 3.25 -11.40 7.66
CA ARG A 47 4.39 -11.16 8.58
C ARG A 47 3.93 -10.68 9.96
N GLN A 48 2.92 -9.81 10.02
CA GLN A 48 2.33 -9.36 11.29
C GLN A 48 1.58 -10.48 12.01
N ALA A 49 0.81 -11.29 11.29
CA ALA A 49 0.10 -12.42 11.86
C ALA A 49 1.05 -13.45 12.48
N TRP A 50 2.18 -13.72 11.83
CA TRP A 50 3.21 -14.61 12.34
C TRP A 50 3.90 -14.07 13.59
N ARG A 51 4.18 -12.75 13.62
CA ARG A 51 4.82 -12.11 14.79
C ARG A 51 3.93 -12.06 16.02
N THR A 52 2.63 -11.88 15.82
CA THR A 52 1.67 -11.68 16.92
C THR A 52 0.88 -12.95 17.26
N GLY A 53 0.97 -13.99 16.44
CA GLY A 53 0.12 -15.20 16.54
C GLY A 53 -1.35 -14.92 16.23
N ARG A 54 -1.69 -13.72 15.73
CA ARG A 54 -3.07 -13.28 15.52
C ARG A 54 -3.24 -12.61 14.16
N CYS A 55 -4.26 -13.02 13.42
CA CYS A 55 -4.63 -12.38 12.17
C CYS A 55 -5.08 -10.93 12.43
N PRO A 56 -4.42 -9.91 11.84
CA PRO A 56 -4.83 -8.51 12.03
C PRO A 56 -6.12 -8.15 11.30
N VAL A 57 -6.63 -9.01 10.41
CA VAL A 57 -7.84 -8.76 9.61
C VAL A 57 -9.10 -9.25 10.34
N CYS A 58 -9.10 -10.49 10.80
CA CYS A 58 -10.27 -11.11 11.45
C CYS A 58 -10.10 -11.35 12.95
N GLY A 59 -8.93 -11.03 13.52
CA GLY A 59 -8.64 -11.26 14.94
C GLY A 59 -8.43 -12.73 15.32
N PHE A 60 -8.52 -13.65 14.36
CA PHE A 60 -8.30 -15.08 14.60
C PHE A 60 -6.89 -15.31 15.13
N ALA A 61 -6.78 -15.82 16.36
CA ALA A 61 -5.52 -16.30 16.91
C ALA A 61 -5.42 -17.80 16.64
N ALA A 62 -4.57 -18.19 15.69
CA ALA A 62 -4.21 -19.59 15.58
C ALA A 62 -3.43 -19.94 16.86
N ASN A 63 -3.88 -20.94 17.60
CA ASN A 63 -3.19 -21.45 18.80
C ASN A 63 -1.90 -22.16 18.35
N LEU A 64 -0.96 -21.38 17.82
CA LEU A 64 0.38 -21.78 17.40
C LEU A 64 1.18 -21.95 18.68
N GLN A 65 0.97 -23.09 19.35
CA GLN A 65 1.86 -23.53 20.41
C GLN A 65 3.25 -23.73 19.79
N PRO A 66 4.28 -22.95 20.18
CA PRO A 66 5.61 -23.04 19.61
C PRO A 66 6.26 -24.42 19.83
N GLU A 67 5.76 -25.20 20.78
CA GLU A 67 6.27 -26.53 21.13
C GLU A 67 6.05 -27.58 20.03
N ARG A 68 4.98 -27.46 19.21
CA ARG A 68 4.75 -28.40 18.10
C ARG A 68 5.53 -28.10 16.82
N LEU A 69 6.01 -26.86 16.64
CA LEU A 69 6.80 -26.47 15.46
C LEU A 69 8.27 -26.94 15.52
N GLN A 70 8.79 -27.21 16.72
CA GLN A 70 10.14 -27.76 16.89
C GLN A 70 10.19 -29.28 16.70
N ALA A 71 9.08 -29.99 16.96
CA ALA A 71 8.99 -31.43 16.74
C ALA A 71 8.81 -31.82 15.25
N GLU A 72 8.28 -30.91 14.41
CA GLU A 72 7.91 -31.21 13.02
C GLU A 72 8.75 -30.53 11.94
N GLY A 73 10.02 -30.20 12.22
CA GLY A 73 11.02 -29.98 11.15
C GLY A 73 10.53 -29.14 9.95
N GLY A 74 10.09 -27.92 10.20
CA GLY A 74 10.13 -26.85 9.19
C GLY A 74 9.37 -27.05 7.89
N ARG A 75 8.09 -27.44 7.92
CA ARG A 75 7.17 -27.09 6.81
C ARG A 75 5.90 -26.41 7.31
N VAL A 76 5.85 -25.11 7.05
CA VAL A 76 4.59 -24.34 7.03
C VAL A 76 3.69 -24.99 5.98
N PRO A 77 2.42 -25.30 6.26
CA PRO A 77 1.50 -25.76 5.23
C PRO A 77 1.29 -24.62 4.23
N VAL A 78 1.98 -24.69 3.10
CA VAL A 78 1.60 -23.96 1.88
C VAL A 78 0.25 -24.55 1.48
N SER A 79 -0.82 -23.80 1.71
CA SER A 79 -2.12 -24.08 1.11
C SER A 79 -1.97 -23.82 -0.39
N THR A 80 -1.58 -24.85 -1.14
CA THR A 80 -1.62 -24.87 -2.60
C THR A 80 -3.08 -24.67 -3.00
N HIS A 81 -3.44 -23.45 -3.40
CA HIS A 81 -4.67 -23.20 -4.12
C HIS A 81 -4.41 -23.54 -5.59
N GLU A 82 -4.32 -24.83 -5.87
CA GLU A 82 -4.41 -25.37 -7.22
C GLU A 82 -5.90 -25.62 -7.51
N LYS A 83 -6.47 -24.79 -8.38
CA LYS A 83 -7.69 -25.13 -9.11
C LYS A 83 -7.47 -24.71 -10.57
N ILE A 84 -7.10 -25.72 -11.36
CA ILE A 84 -7.64 -26.14 -12.67
C ILE A 84 -8.09 -24.98 -13.58
#